data_AF-A0A1C6H0F4-F1
#
_entry.id   AF-A0A1C6H0F4-F1
#
_cell.length_a   1.000
_cell.length_b   1.000
_cell.length_c   1.000
_cell.angle_alpha   90.00
_cell.angle_beta   90.00
_cell.angle_gamma   90.00
#
_symmetry.space_group_name_H-M   'P 1'
#
loop_
_entity.id
_entity.type
_entity.pdbx_description
1 polymer ?
#
loop_
_entity_poly.entity_id
_entity_poly.type
_entity_poly.pdbx_seq_one_letter_code
_entity_poly.pdbx_strand_id
1 'polypeptide(L)'
;MKKIELEQWEPFPGDPRRMQYAGQRVAQEVFEELKHRLESMGYLPDEYFLMDREWENGREIPKDADIFCTTDYGGNEGVYLDVYLKWYEDSRPVTKSFITGKTLGETGADLDRMFLISSAITKAFHGDGETYARHLRQGERAEPEGMIVHLNPTEQRTIIEALVEQQERQEQAMSQTEQLLRRMTGSITAYMDEVGRYPLHISDYDKTVLAIRDGEFDAFKNLYPRVSDQTDDLLIEVAGRPGVVGGNMTLILLAAVERFSPEAYLTACKRAVETGDSWRVQTLVKESEGRLSEPLPSLHGEVILYAYTNNCRNIAKDLIAQCTPEQIASVPPKLLRWVAEKLDFQTAVDLVDKGVRPGDEVAGILRTLTGQHQEWMAERLLEHGMPVEPDNYDALYACVSNQAVGAAKLLLDRGIDLEQYQLWAEHRPKGDGYTETMEELAAYWSELQNSTQPEDSPMKGMNL
;
A
#
# COMPACT_ATOMS: atom_id res chain seq x y z
N MET A 1 -16.89 44.10 -14.92
CA MET A 1 -15.62 44.53 -15.60
C MET A 1 -15.50 46.07 -15.60
N LYS A 2 -14.30 46.68 -15.49
CA LYS A 2 -14.15 48.15 -15.62
C LYS A 2 -14.38 48.60 -17.08
N LYS A 3 -15.21 49.60 -17.31
CA LYS A 3 -15.51 50.16 -18.65
C LYS A 3 -14.24 50.69 -19.33
N ILE A 4 -14.10 50.49 -20.64
CA ILE A 4 -13.10 51.18 -21.46
C ILE A 4 -13.59 52.62 -21.63
N GLU A 5 -12.86 53.56 -21.04
CA GLU A 5 -13.13 54.99 -21.18
C GLU A 5 -12.50 55.49 -22.49
N LEU A 6 -13.26 56.31 -23.22
CA LEU A 6 -12.80 56.97 -24.46
C LEU A 6 -12.17 58.34 -24.19
N GLU A 7 -12.44 58.90 -23.01
CA GLU A 7 -11.95 60.22 -22.57
C GLU A 7 -10.64 60.08 -21.80
N GLN A 8 -9.75 61.06 -21.94
CA GLN A 8 -8.54 61.19 -21.11
C GLN A 8 -8.78 62.22 -20.01
N TRP A 9 -8.36 61.88 -18.79
CA TRP A 9 -8.48 62.72 -17.61
C TRP A 9 -7.12 62.87 -16.93
N GLU A 10 -6.66 64.09 -16.74
CA GLU A 10 -5.39 64.42 -16.08
C GLU A 10 -5.62 65.05 -14.69
N PRO A 11 -4.69 64.88 -13.73
CA PRO A 11 -4.79 65.53 -12.42
C PRO A 11 -4.71 67.05 -12.55
N PHE A 12 -5.60 67.78 -11.89
CA PHE A 12 -5.61 69.24 -11.88
C PHE A 12 -4.34 69.77 -11.18
N PRO A 13 -3.60 70.73 -11.79
CA PRO A 13 -2.39 71.27 -11.17
C PRO A 13 -2.70 71.90 -9.80
N GLY A 14 -2.22 71.28 -8.73
CA GLY A 14 -2.38 71.74 -7.34
C GLY A 14 -3.40 70.97 -6.48
N ASP A 15 -4.21 70.08 -7.05
CA ASP A 15 -5.06 69.15 -6.29
C ASP A 15 -5.16 67.78 -6.98
N PRO A 16 -4.35 66.78 -6.56
CA PRO A 16 -4.35 65.44 -7.16
C PRO A 16 -5.67 64.67 -7.04
N ARG A 17 -6.64 65.17 -6.27
CA ARG A 17 -7.96 64.55 -6.11
C ARG A 17 -8.99 65.06 -7.13
N ARG A 18 -8.65 66.06 -7.93
CA ARG A 18 -9.52 66.65 -8.94
C ARG A 18 -8.97 66.36 -10.32
N MET A 19 -9.77 65.73 -11.19
CA MET A 19 -9.38 65.42 -12.56
C MET A 19 -9.90 66.51 -13.53
N GLN A 20 -9.12 66.84 -14.54
CA GLN A 20 -9.46 67.73 -15.64
C GLN A 20 -9.49 66.93 -16.95
N TYR A 21 -10.48 67.21 -17.79
CA TYR A 21 -10.58 66.62 -19.12
C TYR A 21 -9.35 67.02 -19.96
N ALA A 22 -8.59 66.03 -20.42
CA ALA A 22 -7.32 66.19 -21.13
C ALA A 22 -7.41 65.91 -22.63
N GLY A 23 -8.52 65.35 -23.11
CA GLY A 23 -8.73 65.05 -24.52
C GLY A 23 -9.48 63.74 -24.74
N GLN A 24 -9.46 63.26 -25.98
CA GLN A 24 -9.95 61.92 -26.33
C GLN A 24 -8.78 60.97 -26.52
N ARG A 25 -9.01 59.68 -26.30
CA ARG A 25 -7.99 58.65 -26.51
C ARG A 25 -7.77 58.42 -28.00
N VAL A 26 -6.53 58.04 -28.33
CA VAL A 26 -6.18 57.63 -29.68
C VAL A 26 -6.86 56.30 -30.01
N ALA A 27 -7.44 56.19 -31.20
CA ALA A 27 -8.19 55.00 -31.62
C ALA A 27 -7.35 53.71 -31.55
N GLN A 28 -6.06 53.79 -31.90
CA GLN A 28 -5.12 52.68 -31.75
C GLN A 28 -5.01 52.18 -30.30
N GLU A 29 -4.98 53.10 -29.32
CA GLU A 29 -4.87 52.75 -27.90
C GLU A 29 -6.13 52.01 -27.42
N VAL A 30 -7.31 52.50 -27.83
CA VAL A 30 -8.60 51.89 -27.53
C VAL A 30 -8.72 50.50 -28.17
N PHE A 31 -8.24 50.35 -29.42
CA PHE A 31 -8.21 49.08 -30.13
C PHE A 31 -7.30 48.05 -29.44
N GLU A 32 -6.06 48.42 -29.09
CA GLU A 32 -5.13 47.50 -28.44
C GLU A 32 -5.60 47.09 -27.04
N GLU A 33 -6.21 48.01 -26.28
CA GLU A 33 -6.80 47.66 -24.98
C GLU A 33 -7.96 46.66 -25.15
N LEU A 34 -8.86 46.91 -26.11
CA LEU A 34 -9.97 46.00 -26.40
C LEU A 34 -9.45 44.63 -26.83
N LYS A 35 -8.48 44.60 -27.76
CA LYS A 35 -7.86 43.37 -28.27
C LYS A 35 -7.20 42.58 -27.13
N HIS A 36 -6.41 43.22 -26.28
CA HIS A 36 -5.79 42.59 -25.13
C HIS A 36 -6.83 41.99 -24.15
N ARG A 37 -7.93 42.71 -23.90
CA ARG A 37 -9.02 42.19 -23.05
C ARG A 37 -9.70 40.98 -23.69
N LEU A 38 -10.04 41.05 -24.98
CA LEU A 38 -10.64 39.93 -25.70
C LEU A 38 -9.71 38.72 -25.72
N GLU A 39 -8.41 38.92 -25.96
CA GLU A 39 -7.40 37.86 -25.93
C GLU A 39 -7.32 37.18 -24.56
N SER A 40 -7.32 37.95 -23.47
CA SER A 40 -7.31 37.41 -22.10
C SER A 40 -8.55 36.57 -21.77
N MET A 41 -9.68 36.82 -22.44
CA MET A 41 -10.92 36.04 -22.30
C MET A 41 -11.00 34.87 -23.30
N GLY A 42 -10.05 34.74 -24.23
CA GLY A 42 -10.11 33.79 -25.34
C GLY A 42 -11.15 34.16 -26.41
N TYR A 43 -11.55 35.43 -26.47
CA TYR A 43 -12.64 35.96 -27.30
C TYR A 43 -12.13 36.73 -28.53
N LEU A 44 -10.97 36.35 -29.08
CA LEU A 44 -10.57 36.81 -30.40
C LEU A 44 -11.16 35.90 -31.49
N PRO A 45 -11.61 36.46 -32.62
CA PRO A 45 -11.85 35.69 -33.83
C PRO A 45 -10.58 34.93 -34.26
N ASP A 46 -10.75 33.74 -34.82
CA ASP A 46 -9.64 32.84 -35.14
C ASP A 46 -9.03 33.06 -36.53
N GLU A 47 -9.64 33.86 -37.41
CA GLU A 47 -9.01 34.28 -38.66
C GLU A 47 -8.27 35.61 -38.49
N TYR A 48 -8.99 36.70 -38.16
CA TYR A 48 -8.38 38.00 -37.89
C TYR A 48 -9.27 38.93 -37.07
N PHE A 49 -8.64 39.96 -36.48
CA PHE A 49 -9.28 41.07 -35.78
C PHE A 49 -8.46 42.35 -36.02
N LEU A 50 -8.98 43.26 -36.86
CA LEU A 50 -8.22 44.35 -37.46
C LEU A 50 -8.93 45.70 -37.27
N MET A 51 -8.17 46.74 -36.90
CA MET A 51 -8.65 48.12 -36.89
C MET A 51 -8.77 48.66 -38.33
N ASP A 52 -9.80 49.44 -38.60
CA ASP A 52 -9.98 50.10 -39.89
C ASP A 52 -8.89 51.17 -40.11
N ARG A 53 -8.37 51.23 -41.34
CA ARG A 53 -7.26 52.10 -41.74
C ARG A 53 -7.56 53.59 -41.55
N GLU A 54 -8.84 53.98 -41.53
CA GLU A 54 -9.25 55.36 -41.26
C GLU A 54 -8.86 55.85 -39.85
N TRP A 55 -8.52 54.95 -38.93
CA TRP A 55 -8.16 55.25 -37.54
C TRP A 55 -6.66 55.15 -37.23
N GLU A 56 -5.85 54.84 -38.24
CA GLU A 56 -4.38 54.84 -38.13
C GLU A 56 -3.82 56.27 -37.95
N ASN A 57 -2.51 56.38 -37.75
CA ASN A 57 -1.77 57.66 -37.68
C ASN A 57 -2.18 58.59 -36.54
N GLY A 58 -2.55 58.02 -35.37
CA GLY A 58 -2.76 58.80 -34.15
C GLY A 58 -4.12 59.53 -34.10
N ARG A 59 -5.10 59.11 -34.90
CA ARG A 59 -6.43 59.70 -34.90
C ARG A 59 -7.14 59.46 -33.55
N GLU A 60 -7.70 60.51 -32.98
CA GLU A 60 -8.48 60.44 -31.75
C GLU A 60 -9.92 59.97 -32.01
N ILE A 61 -10.49 59.25 -31.04
CA ILE A 61 -11.90 58.90 -31.03
C ILE A 61 -12.74 60.18 -30.85
N PRO A 62 -13.80 60.43 -31.65
CA PRO A 62 -14.61 61.63 -31.51
C PRO A 62 -15.26 61.69 -30.13
N LYS A 63 -15.42 62.91 -29.61
CA LYS A 63 -16.13 63.15 -28.37
C LYS A 63 -17.59 62.67 -28.50
N ASP A 64 -18.11 62.08 -27.42
CA ASP A 64 -19.45 61.49 -27.35
C ASP A 64 -19.68 60.34 -28.36
N ALA A 65 -18.60 59.72 -28.86
CA ALA A 65 -18.71 58.52 -29.67
C ALA A 65 -19.21 57.33 -28.83
N ASP A 66 -20.11 56.59 -29.43
CA ASP A 66 -20.65 55.34 -28.94
C ASP A 66 -20.26 54.18 -29.86
N ILE A 67 -20.30 52.95 -29.34
CA ILE A 67 -19.93 51.75 -30.08
C ILE A 67 -21.14 50.83 -30.23
N PHE A 68 -21.28 50.23 -31.41
CA PHE A 68 -22.18 49.10 -31.62
C PHE A 68 -21.54 48.07 -32.54
N CYS A 69 -21.98 46.83 -32.40
CA CYS A 69 -21.47 45.70 -33.16
C CYS A 69 -22.55 45.12 -34.06
N THR A 70 -22.17 44.64 -35.24
CA THR A 70 -23.01 43.82 -36.12
C THR A 70 -22.31 42.51 -36.40
N THR A 71 -23.05 41.41 -36.26
CA THR A 71 -22.54 40.06 -36.51
C THR A 71 -23.44 39.41 -37.55
N ASP A 72 -22.83 38.92 -38.64
CA ASP A 72 -23.57 38.30 -39.74
C ASP A 72 -22.70 37.27 -40.49
N TYR A 73 -23.34 36.42 -41.28
CA TYR A 73 -22.65 35.52 -42.21
C TYR A 73 -22.12 36.30 -43.41
N GLY A 74 -20.85 36.10 -43.76
CA GLY A 74 -20.23 36.71 -44.93
C GLY A 74 -20.38 35.92 -46.23
N GLY A 75 -21.42 35.09 -46.34
CA GLY A 75 -21.46 34.01 -47.34
C GLY A 75 -20.38 32.97 -47.04
N ASN A 76 -19.93 32.22 -48.05
CA ASN A 76 -18.98 31.09 -47.90
C ASN A 76 -17.57 31.46 -47.40
N GLU A 77 -17.42 32.60 -46.75
CA GLU A 77 -16.17 33.15 -46.25
C GLU A 77 -16.05 33.06 -44.73
N GLY A 78 -17.12 32.78 -43.99
CA GLY A 78 -17.13 32.74 -42.51
C GLY A 78 -18.08 33.74 -41.88
N VAL A 79 -18.05 33.86 -40.55
CA VAL A 79 -18.87 34.83 -39.81
C VAL A 79 -18.07 36.11 -39.57
N TYR A 80 -18.69 37.25 -39.86
CA TYR A 80 -18.09 38.56 -39.70
C TYR A 80 -18.61 39.27 -38.45
N LEU A 81 -17.74 40.09 -37.86
CA LEU A 81 -18.05 41.03 -36.79
C LEU A 81 -17.52 42.40 -37.19
N ASP A 82 -18.43 43.34 -37.39
CA ASP A 82 -18.08 44.74 -37.61
C ASP A 82 -18.43 45.55 -36.36
N VAL A 83 -17.46 46.33 -35.90
CA VAL A 83 -17.60 47.27 -34.79
C VAL A 83 -17.59 48.67 -35.38
N TYR A 84 -18.61 49.45 -35.05
CA TYR A 84 -18.78 50.81 -35.55
C TYR A 84 -18.70 51.82 -34.42
N LEU A 85 -18.12 52.99 -34.73
CA LEU A 85 -18.20 54.19 -33.91
C LEU A 85 -19.32 55.09 -34.45
N LYS A 86 -20.16 55.58 -33.55
CA LYS A 86 -21.27 56.49 -33.86
C LYS A 86 -21.23 57.71 -32.96
N TRP A 87 -21.17 58.90 -33.54
CA TRP A 87 -21.24 60.16 -32.81
C TRP A 87 -22.11 61.16 -33.58
N TYR A 88 -22.26 62.38 -33.03
CA TYR A 88 -22.97 63.47 -33.68
C TYR A 88 -22.02 64.59 -34.06
N GLU A 89 -22.12 65.03 -35.31
CA GLU A 89 -21.42 66.21 -35.84
C GLU A 89 -22.48 67.14 -36.45
N ASP A 90 -22.56 68.41 -36.01
CA ASP A 90 -23.59 69.37 -36.42
C ASP A 90 -25.03 68.83 -36.36
N SER A 91 -25.35 68.10 -35.28
CA SER A 91 -26.65 67.42 -35.07
C SER A 91 -27.00 66.35 -36.12
N ARG A 92 -26.03 65.87 -36.90
CA ARG A 92 -26.18 64.73 -37.80
C ARG A 92 -25.42 63.52 -37.25
N PRO A 93 -26.02 62.32 -37.27
CA PRO A 93 -25.33 61.11 -36.85
C PRO A 93 -24.27 60.73 -37.89
N VAL A 94 -23.04 60.52 -37.44
CA VAL A 94 -21.94 59.97 -38.22
C VAL A 94 -21.65 58.57 -37.71
N THR A 95 -21.61 57.59 -38.61
CA THR A 95 -21.22 56.21 -38.30
C THR A 95 -20.01 55.84 -39.15
N LYS A 96 -18.95 55.35 -38.51
CA LYS A 96 -17.73 54.88 -39.17
C LYS A 96 -17.36 53.50 -38.68
N SER A 97 -16.89 52.65 -39.60
CA SER A 97 -16.30 51.36 -39.24
C SER A 97 -15.07 51.60 -38.37
N PHE A 98 -14.88 50.78 -37.35
CA PHE A 98 -13.77 50.87 -36.42
C PHE A 98 -12.93 49.60 -36.42
N ILE A 99 -13.56 48.43 -36.31
CA ILE A 99 -12.88 47.13 -36.27
C ILE A 99 -13.65 46.11 -37.08
N THR A 100 -12.94 45.25 -37.81
CA THR A 100 -13.51 44.07 -38.45
C THR A 100 -12.84 42.81 -37.92
N GLY A 101 -13.65 41.84 -37.51
CA GLY A 101 -13.24 40.52 -37.06
C GLY A 101 -13.89 39.42 -37.91
N LYS A 102 -13.21 38.29 -38.05
CA LYS A 102 -13.70 37.18 -38.87
C LYS A 102 -13.30 35.80 -38.33
N THR A 103 -14.21 34.83 -38.46
CA THR A 103 -13.93 33.41 -38.16
C THR A 103 -13.49 32.63 -39.40
N LEU A 104 -12.69 31.58 -39.19
CA LEU A 104 -12.33 30.59 -40.21
C LEU A 104 -13.52 29.71 -40.63
N GLY A 105 -14.49 29.50 -39.73
CA GLY A 105 -15.68 28.67 -39.94
C GLY A 105 -16.94 29.49 -40.21
N GLU A 106 -17.95 28.82 -40.78
CA GLU A 106 -19.28 29.37 -41.11
C GLU A 106 -20.43 28.61 -40.43
N THR A 107 -20.14 27.82 -39.40
CA THR A 107 -21.17 27.02 -38.72
C THR A 107 -22.03 27.86 -37.78
N GLY A 108 -23.18 27.32 -37.35
CA GLY A 108 -23.98 27.95 -36.31
C GLY A 108 -23.20 28.17 -34.99
N ALA A 109 -22.24 27.30 -34.67
CA ALA A 109 -21.38 27.48 -33.50
C ALA A 109 -20.39 28.65 -33.68
N ASP A 110 -19.90 28.88 -34.90
CA ASP A 110 -19.07 30.04 -35.23
C ASP A 110 -19.88 31.34 -35.12
N LEU A 111 -21.15 31.31 -35.51
CA LEU A 111 -22.08 32.41 -35.35
C LEU A 111 -22.32 32.73 -33.86
N ASP A 112 -22.62 31.71 -33.05
CA ASP A 112 -22.84 31.88 -31.61
C ASP A 112 -21.60 32.44 -30.92
N ARG A 113 -20.40 31.93 -31.26
CA ARG A 113 -19.13 32.46 -30.76
C ARG A 113 -18.95 33.93 -31.15
N MET A 114 -19.28 34.30 -32.39
CA MET A 114 -19.14 35.68 -32.82
C MET A 114 -20.12 36.63 -32.11
N PHE A 115 -21.35 36.19 -31.82
CA PHE A 115 -22.28 36.95 -30.97
C PHE A 115 -21.79 37.10 -29.54
N LEU A 116 -21.09 36.11 -28.98
CA LEU A 116 -20.44 36.24 -27.66
C LEU A 116 -19.34 37.30 -27.68
N ILE A 117 -18.51 37.35 -28.73
CA ILE A 117 -17.48 38.38 -28.91
C ILE A 117 -18.13 39.76 -29.02
N SER A 118 -19.19 39.89 -29.84
CA SER A 118 -20.00 41.11 -29.98
C SER A 118 -20.57 41.61 -28.63
N SER A 119 -21.10 40.70 -27.83
CA SER A 119 -21.61 40.97 -26.48
C SER A 119 -20.48 41.44 -25.54
N ALA A 120 -19.32 40.79 -25.57
CA ALA A 120 -18.17 41.16 -24.76
C ALA A 120 -17.63 42.56 -25.12
N ILE A 121 -17.57 42.90 -26.41
CA ILE A 121 -17.17 44.25 -26.87
C ILE A 121 -18.18 45.29 -26.38
N THR A 122 -19.48 45.05 -26.58
CA THR A 122 -20.54 45.96 -26.13
C THR A 122 -20.44 46.23 -24.63
N LYS A 123 -20.28 45.17 -23.83
CA LYS A 123 -20.07 45.27 -22.37
C LYS A 123 -18.78 45.99 -22.00
N ALA A 124 -17.72 45.88 -22.79
CA ALA A 124 -16.47 46.59 -22.54
C ALA A 124 -16.65 48.12 -22.58
N PHE A 125 -17.55 48.63 -23.43
CA PHE A 125 -17.82 50.07 -23.56
C PHE A 125 -19.06 50.55 -22.81
N HIS A 126 -20.04 49.69 -22.55
CA HIS A 126 -21.29 50.08 -21.87
C HIS A 126 -21.37 49.62 -20.42
N GLY A 127 -20.52 48.69 -20.00
CA GLY A 127 -20.67 47.97 -18.73
C GLY A 127 -21.80 46.93 -18.79
N ASP A 128 -22.04 46.24 -17.68
CA ASP A 128 -22.98 45.12 -17.59
C ASP A 128 -24.48 45.53 -17.51
N GLY A 129 -24.81 46.79 -17.84
CA GLY A 129 -26.21 47.21 -18.03
C GLY A 129 -27.00 47.60 -16.77
N GLU A 130 -26.38 47.82 -15.60
CA GLU A 130 -27.07 48.24 -14.37
C GLU A 130 -27.65 49.68 -14.41
N THR A 131 -27.89 50.27 -15.59
CA THR A 131 -28.39 51.66 -15.71
C THR A 131 -29.60 51.81 -16.61
N TYR A 132 -30.63 50.99 -16.38
CA TYR A 132 -32.03 51.43 -16.52
C TYR A 132 -32.73 51.24 -15.17
N ALA A 133 -32.49 52.17 -14.25
CA ALA A 133 -32.95 52.18 -12.86
C ALA A 133 -34.49 52.33 -12.67
N ARG A 134 -35.32 51.74 -13.53
CA ARG A 134 -36.79 51.88 -13.42
C ARG A 134 -37.49 50.68 -12.78
N HIS A 135 -36.89 49.49 -12.78
CA HIS A 135 -37.59 48.27 -12.33
C HIS A 135 -36.69 47.21 -11.65
N LEU A 136 -35.80 47.59 -10.73
CA LEU A 136 -35.19 46.61 -9.80
C LEU A 136 -35.97 46.64 -8.48
N ARG A 137 -36.71 45.56 -8.21
CA ARG A 137 -37.29 45.29 -6.89
C ARG A 137 -36.15 44.85 -5.96
N GLN A 138 -36.16 45.41 -4.76
CA GLN A 138 -35.19 45.16 -3.71
C GLN A 138 -35.12 43.66 -3.36
N GLY A 139 -34.02 42.97 -3.69
CA GLY A 139 -33.79 41.60 -3.24
C GLY A 139 -32.95 40.67 -4.13
N GLU A 140 -32.53 41.06 -5.33
CA GLU A 140 -31.70 40.19 -6.17
C GLU A 140 -30.21 40.33 -5.83
N ARG A 141 -29.59 39.17 -5.59
CA ARG A 141 -28.19 38.99 -5.21
C ARG A 141 -27.33 39.18 -6.47
N ALA A 142 -26.23 39.90 -6.36
CA ALA A 142 -25.27 40.05 -7.47
C ALA A 142 -24.83 38.68 -8.01
N GLU A 143 -24.95 38.51 -9.32
CA GLU A 143 -24.54 37.33 -10.08
C GLU A 143 -23.03 37.07 -9.92
N PRO A 144 -22.59 35.80 -9.78
CA PRO A 144 -21.18 35.47 -9.69
C PRO A 144 -20.45 35.75 -11.02
N GLU A 145 -19.33 36.47 -10.94
CA GLU A 145 -18.42 36.73 -12.06
C GLU A 145 -17.85 35.40 -12.59
N GLY A 146 -18.27 34.98 -13.79
CA GLY A 146 -17.73 33.81 -14.48
C GLY A 146 -18.70 33.01 -15.37
N MET A 147 -19.98 33.37 -15.47
CA MET A 147 -20.96 32.62 -16.26
C MET A 147 -20.93 32.99 -17.76
N ILE A 148 -20.68 32.00 -18.63
CA ILE A 148 -20.55 32.15 -20.09
C ILE A 148 -21.91 32.20 -20.81
N VAL A 149 -22.98 31.73 -20.17
CA VAL A 149 -24.36 31.76 -20.68
C VAL A 149 -25.26 32.31 -19.58
N HIS A 150 -26.09 33.30 -19.91
CA HIS A 150 -27.11 33.82 -19.00
C HIS A 150 -28.24 32.79 -18.87
N LEU A 151 -28.14 31.91 -17.88
CA LEU A 151 -29.16 30.96 -17.51
C LEU A 151 -30.05 31.60 -16.44
N ASN A 152 -31.37 31.47 -16.55
CA ASN A 152 -32.22 31.87 -15.43
C ASN A 152 -31.98 30.91 -14.22
N PRO A 153 -32.32 31.31 -12.98
CA PRO A 153 -32.05 30.50 -11.80
C PRO A 153 -32.65 29.08 -11.82
N THR A 154 -33.74 28.88 -12.59
CA THR A 154 -34.37 27.57 -12.77
C THR A 154 -33.55 26.69 -13.71
N GLU A 155 -33.14 27.23 -14.86
CA GLU A 155 -32.30 26.54 -15.85
C GLU A 155 -30.93 26.20 -15.28
N GLN A 156 -30.33 27.11 -14.52
CA GLN A 156 -29.06 26.87 -13.84
C GLN A 156 -29.18 25.71 -12.84
N ARG A 157 -30.29 25.66 -12.08
CA ARG A 157 -30.54 24.56 -11.15
C ARG A 157 -30.73 23.23 -11.90
N THR A 158 -31.49 23.21 -12.99
CA THR A 158 -31.70 22.00 -13.79
C THR A 158 -30.39 21.46 -14.38
N ILE A 159 -29.50 22.35 -14.86
CA ILE A 159 -28.20 21.94 -15.38
C ILE A 159 -27.28 21.43 -14.27
N ILE A 160 -27.24 22.10 -13.11
CA ILE A 160 -26.47 21.62 -11.95
C ILE A 160 -26.98 20.24 -11.51
N GLU A 161 -28.30 20.05 -11.40
CA GLU A 161 -28.90 18.77 -11.03
C GLU A 161 -28.52 17.67 -12.04
N ALA A 162 -28.59 17.95 -13.34
CA ALA A 162 -28.20 17.00 -14.37
C ALA A 162 -26.69 16.64 -14.33
N LEU A 163 -25.82 17.62 -14.02
CA LEU A 163 -24.39 17.39 -13.88
C LEU A 163 -24.04 16.59 -12.63
N VAL A 164 -24.70 16.88 -11.49
CA VAL A 164 -24.55 16.11 -10.26
C VAL A 164 -25.03 14.68 -10.47
N GLU A 165 -26.20 14.47 -11.09
CA GLU A 165 -26.72 13.13 -11.39
C GLU A 165 -25.80 12.35 -12.33
N GLN A 166 -25.21 13.02 -13.33
CA GLN A 166 -24.22 12.42 -14.22
C GLN A 166 -22.94 12.04 -13.47
N GLN A 167 -22.45 12.88 -12.55
CA GLN A 167 -21.29 12.59 -11.71
C GLN A 167 -21.57 11.38 -10.81
N GLU A 168 -22.71 11.33 -10.14
CA GLU A 168 -23.10 10.20 -9.28
C GLU A 168 -23.18 8.89 -10.07
N ARG A 169 -23.76 8.91 -11.28
CA ARG A 169 -23.80 7.72 -12.16
C ARG A 169 -22.40 7.26 -12.58
N GLN A 170 -21.49 8.19 -12.86
CA GLN A 170 -20.10 7.86 -13.18
C GLN A 170 -19.36 7.28 -11.97
N GLU A 171 -19.48 7.89 -10.79
CA GLU A 171 -18.87 7.40 -9.55
C GLU A 171 -19.38 5.98 -9.20
N GLN A 172 -20.67 5.69 -9.36
CA GLN A 172 -21.21 4.34 -9.14
C GLN A 172 -20.62 3.31 -10.10
N ALA A 173 -20.51 3.64 -11.39
CA ALA A 173 -19.91 2.75 -12.39
C ALA A 173 -18.42 2.49 -12.12
N MET A 174 -17.68 3.54 -11.75
CA MET A 174 -16.27 3.40 -11.38
C MET A 174 -16.11 2.61 -10.07
N SER A 175 -16.97 2.84 -9.07
CA SER A 175 -16.93 2.10 -7.80
C SER A 175 -17.13 0.60 -7.98
N GLN A 176 -18.04 0.17 -8.86
CA GLN A 176 -18.23 -1.26 -9.17
C GLN A 176 -16.98 -1.86 -9.82
N THR A 177 -16.38 -1.14 -10.76
CA THR A 177 -15.14 -1.57 -11.45
C THR A 177 -13.99 -1.68 -10.45
N GLU A 178 -13.86 -0.71 -9.56
CA GLU A 178 -12.84 -0.68 -8.53
C GLU A 178 -13.02 -1.78 -7.49
N GLN A 179 -14.25 -2.06 -7.05
CA GLN A 179 -14.54 -3.18 -6.14
C GLN A 179 -14.14 -4.52 -6.75
N LEU A 180 -14.34 -4.73 -8.05
CA LEU A 180 -13.87 -5.92 -8.74
C LEU A 180 -12.34 -6.00 -8.73
N LEU A 181 -11.66 -4.91 -9.08
CA LEU A 181 -10.19 -4.85 -9.04
C LEU A 181 -9.64 -5.11 -7.63
N ARG A 182 -10.27 -4.56 -6.59
CA ARG A 182 -9.93 -4.83 -5.19
C ARG A 182 -10.10 -6.29 -4.80
N ARG A 183 -11.20 -6.93 -5.24
CA ARG A 183 -11.43 -8.37 -5.00
C ARG A 183 -10.43 -9.24 -5.74
N MET A 184 -10.00 -8.84 -6.93
CA MET A 184 -9.02 -9.59 -7.73
C MET A 184 -7.59 -9.47 -7.17
N THR A 185 -7.22 -8.28 -6.71
CA THR A 185 -5.88 -8.01 -6.17
C THR A 185 -5.72 -8.46 -4.71
N GLY A 186 -6.80 -8.46 -3.94
CA GLY A 186 -6.85 -9.02 -2.58
C GLY A 186 -6.28 -8.13 -1.47
N SER A 187 -5.44 -7.14 -1.79
CA SER A 187 -4.93 -6.16 -0.82
C SER A 187 -4.81 -4.76 -1.43
N ILE A 188 -4.78 -3.71 -0.59
CA ILE A 188 -4.55 -2.33 -1.04
C ILE A 188 -3.15 -2.15 -1.67
N THR A 189 -2.15 -2.85 -1.14
CA THR A 189 -0.77 -2.75 -1.65
C THR A 189 -0.66 -3.37 -3.03
N ALA A 190 -1.23 -4.56 -3.24
CA ALA A 190 -1.29 -5.22 -4.54
C ALA A 190 -2.13 -4.42 -5.55
N TYR A 191 -3.24 -3.83 -5.10
CA TYR A 191 -4.04 -2.93 -5.94
C TYR A 191 -3.20 -1.74 -6.44
N MET A 192 -2.43 -1.11 -5.55
CA MET A 192 -1.58 0.02 -5.94
C MET A 192 -0.44 -0.38 -6.87
N ASP A 193 0.12 -1.59 -6.71
CA ASP A 193 1.20 -2.09 -7.58
C ASP A 193 0.71 -2.32 -9.02
N GLU A 194 -0.53 -2.79 -9.19
CA GLU A 194 -1.11 -3.08 -10.50
C GLU A 194 -1.73 -1.84 -11.17
N VAL A 195 -2.46 -1.01 -10.40
CA VAL A 195 -3.25 0.11 -10.94
C VAL A 195 -2.47 1.43 -10.93
N GLY A 196 -1.51 1.61 -10.03
CA GLY A 196 -0.68 2.81 -9.93
C GLY A 196 -1.42 4.08 -9.48
N ARG A 197 -2.66 3.96 -8.99
CA ARG A 197 -3.48 5.07 -8.48
C ARG A 197 -4.18 4.66 -7.19
N TYR A 198 -4.56 5.66 -6.39
CA TYR A 198 -5.41 5.41 -5.24
C TYR A 198 -6.83 5.03 -5.68
N PRO A 199 -7.45 4.09 -4.95
CA PRO A 199 -8.87 3.81 -5.07
C PRO A 199 -9.71 5.06 -4.72
N LEU A 200 -10.89 5.20 -5.33
CA LEU A 200 -11.84 6.30 -5.10
C LEU A 200 -12.24 6.42 -3.64
N HIS A 201 -12.41 5.27 -2.97
CA HIS A 201 -12.72 5.22 -1.56
C HIS A 201 -11.67 4.38 -0.84
N ILE A 202 -11.00 5.00 0.12
CA ILE A 202 -9.94 4.39 0.90
C ILE A 202 -10.33 4.42 2.38
N SER A 203 -10.39 3.22 2.98
CA SER A 203 -10.70 3.05 4.40
C SER A 203 -9.55 3.56 5.27
N ASP A 204 -9.83 3.84 6.54
CA ASP A 204 -8.78 4.23 7.49
C ASP A 204 -7.76 3.10 7.70
N TYR A 205 -8.20 1.84 7.59
CA TYR A 205 -7.31 0.67 7.57
C TYR A 205 -6.38 0.69 6.36
N ASP A 206 -6.91 0.86 5.15
CA ASP A 206 -6.11 0.92 3.93
C ASP A 206 -5.08 2.06 3.98
N LYS A 207 -5.48 3.24 4.48
CA LYS A 207 -4.54 4.36 4.71
C LYS A 207 -3.43 3.95 5.69
N THR A 208 -3.78 3.22 6.74
CA THR A 208 -2.81 2.75 7.75
C THR A 208 -1.83 1.75 7.13
N VAL A 209 -2.32 0.75 6.38
CA VAL A 209 -1.48 -0.24 5.68
C VAL A 209 -0.53 0.44 4.69
N LEU A 210 -1.00 1.46 3.98
CA LEU A 210 -0.14 2.24 3.08
C LEU A 210 0.90 3.06 3.82
N ALA A 211 0.55 3.70 4.93
CA ALA A 211 1.53 4.38 5.78
C ALA A 211 2.60 3.41 6.33
N ILE A 212 2.22 2.17 6.65
CA ILE A 212 3.16 1.11 7.04
C ILE A 212 4.09 0.79 5.88
N ARG A 213 3.53 0.45 4.71
CA ARG A 213 4.27 0.12 3.49
C ARG A 213 5.30 1.20 3.15
N ASP A 214 4.86 2.45 3.12
CA ASP A 214 5.69 3.59 2.70
C ASP A 214 6.64 4.06 3.81
N GLY A 215 6.47 3.57 5.04
CA GLY A 215 7.30 3.95 6.18
C GLY A 215 7.00 5.31 6.75
N GLU A 216 5.80 5.83 6.53
CA GLU A 216 5.34 7.10 7.07
C GLU A 216 4.96 6.93 8.55
N PHE A 217 5.96 6.95 9.42
CA PHE A 217 5.79 6.70 10.84
C PHE A 217 4.82 7.66 11.53
N ASP A 218 4.86 8.95 11.19
CA ASP A 218 3.97 9.94 11.77
C ASP A 218 2.53 9.82 11.25
N ALA A 219 2.35 9.45 9.97
CA ALA A 219 1.02 9.14 9.44
C ALA A 219 0.43 7.91 10.13
N PHE A 220 1.22 6.84 10.27
CA PHE A 220 0.82 5.64 11.01
C PHE A 220 0.35 5.97 12.42
N LYS A 221 1.12 6.74 13.20
CA LYS A 221 0.76 7.15 14.58
C LYS A 221 -0.61 7.82 14.68
N ASN A 222 -0.97 8.61 13.68
CA ASN A 222 -2.26 9.33 13.65
C ASN A 222 -3.43 8.45 13.21
N LEU A 223 -3.15 7.37 12.47
CA LEU A 223 -4.15 6.52 11.83
C LEU A 223 -4.45 5.24 12.61
N TYR A 224 -3.43 4.54 13.15
CA TYR A 224 -3.63 3.26 13.85
C TYR A 224 -4.65 3.30 15.00
N PRO A 225 -4.83 4.40 15.78
CA PRO A 225 -5.83 4.43 16.83
C PRO A 225 -7.28 4.37 16.31
N ARG A 226 -7.50 4.63 15.02
CA ARG A 226 -8.82 4.67 14.38
C ARG A 226 -9.31 3.29 13.91
N VAL A 227 -8.43 2.28 13.96
CA VAL A 227 -8.63 0.93 13.42
C VAL A 227 -8.40 -0.12 14.51
N SER A 228 -8.90 0.17 15.71
CA SER A 228 -8.71 -0.66 16.92
C SER A 228 -9.36 -2.04 16.85
N ASP A 229 -10.29 -2.24 15.92
CA ASP A 229 -10.96 -3.51 15.65
C ASP A 229 -10.13 -4.45 14.76
N GLN A 230 -9.04 -3.96 14.15
CA GLN A 230 -8.21 -4.71 13.20
C GLN A 230 -6.74 -4.80 13.66
N THR A 231 -6.50 -4.78 14.97
CA THR A 231 -5.14 -4.75 15.55
C THR A 231 -4.31 -5.99 15.22
N ASP A 232 -4.95 -7.15 15.08
CA ASP A 232 -4.30 -8.40 14.69
C ASP A 232 -3.74 -8.31 13.27
N ASP A 233 -4.53 -7.84 12.31
CA ASP A 233 -4.10 -7.64 10.93
C ASP A 233 -2.99 -6.58 10.84
N LEU A 234 -3.13 -5.48 11.59
CA LEU A 234 -2.10 -4.45 11.66
C LEU A 234 -0.78 -4.97 12.21
N LEU A 235 -0.81 -5.87 13.20
CA LEU A 235 0.40 -6.47 13.77
C LEU A 235 1.16 -7.26 12.70
N ILE A 236 0.44 -8.00 11.86
CA ILE A 236 1.00 -8.76 10.73
C ILE A 236 1.68 -7.80 9.73
N GLU A 237 1.01 -6.70 9.37
CA GLU A 237 1.53 -5.70 8.42
C GLU A 237 2.77 -4.98 8.96
N VAL A 238 2.76 -4.49 10.22
CA VAL A 238 3.94 -3.80 10.79
C VAL A 238 5.12 -4.75 11.00
N ALA A 239 4.86 -6.00 11.39
CA ALA A 239 5.91 -6.98 11.62
C ALA A 239 6.63 -7.36 10.32
N GLY A 240 5.89 -7.44 9.20
CA GLY A 240 6.44 -7.71 7.86
C GLY A 240 7.18 -6.53 7.22
N ARG A 241 7.11 -5.32 7.79
CA ARG A 241 7.76 -4.13 7.22
C ARG A 241 9.27 -4.12 7.52
N PRO A 242 10.17 -4.18 6.51
CA PRO A 242 11.61 -4.23 6.77
C PRO A 242 12.19 -2.91 7.34
N GLY A 243 13.29 -3.01 8.09
CA GLY A 243 14.05 -1.87 8.60
C GLY A 243 13.50 -1.23 9.89
N VAL A 244 14.27 -0.29 10.46
CA VAL A 244 14.07 0.28 11.82
C VAL A 244 12.67 0.87 12.03
N VAL A 245 12.12 1.54 11.01
CA VAL A 245 10.78 2.12 11.09
C VAL A 245 9.70 1.05 11.32
N GLY A 246 9.85 -0.14 10.73
CA GLY A 246 8.93 -1.26 10.98
C GLY A 246 9.01 -1.74 12.43
N GLY A 247 10.23 -1.87 12.96
CA GLY A 247 10.43 -2.20 14.37
C GLY A 247 9.77 -1.18 15.30
N ASN A 248 9.92 0.12 15.02
CA ASN A 248 9.28 1.18 15.80
C ASN A 248 7.75 1.13 15.73
N MET A 249 7.18 0.84 14.55
CA MET A 249 5.73 0.67 14.38
C MET A 249 5.23 -0.54 15.19
N THR A 250 5.93 -1.68 15.13
CA THR A 250 5.63 -2.87 15.92
C THR A 250 5.65 -2.57 17.41
N LEU A 251 6.68 -1.88 17.92
CA LEU A 251 6.79 -1.53 19.35
C LEU A 251 5.65 -0.63 19.82
N ILE A 252 5.25 0.37 19.01
CA ILE A 252 4.11 1.24 19.33
C ILE A 252 2.83 0.41 19.42
N LEU A 253 2.60 -0.49 18.46
CA LEU A 253 1.39 -1.30 18.45
C LEU A 253 1.36 -2.28 19.63
N LEU A 254 2.48 -2.95 19.93
CA LEU A 254 2.63 -3.80 21.12
C LEU A 254 2.39 -3.02 22.42
N ALA A 255 2.80 -1.76 22.49
CA ALA A 255 2.58 -0.92 23.66
C ALA A 255 1.12 -0.46 23.80
N ALA A 256 0.43 -0.23 22.67
CA ALA A 256 -0.93 0.31 22.64
C ALA A 256 -2.03 -0.74 22.79
N VAL A 257 -1.75 -1.99 22.42
CA VAL A 257 -2.72 -3.10 22.42
C VAL A 257 -2.40 -4.05 23.56
N GLU A 258 -3.42 -4.37 24.38
CA GLU A 258 -3.23 -5.24 25.55
C GLU A 258 -3.03 -6.71 25.15
N ARG A 259 -3.89 -7.24 24.27
CA ARG A 259 -3.87 -8.65 23.85
C ARG A 259 -4.13 -8.81 22.36
N PHE A 260 -3.45 -9.77 21.75
CA PHE A 260 -3.60 -10.20 20.36
C PHE A 260 -4.03 -11.67 20.31
N SER A 261 -4.64 -12.08 19.20
CA SER A 261 -4.89 -13.51 18.99
C SER A 261 -3.58 -14.29 18.78
N PRO A 262 -3.49 -15.54 19.28
CA PRO A 262 -2.31 -16.38 19.10
C PRO A 262 -1.93 -16.62 17.63
N GLU A 263 -2.92 -16.81 16.77
CA GLU A 263 -2.71 -17.08 15.35
C GLU A 263 -2.14 -15.85 14.62
N ALA A 264 -2.70 -14.66 14.88
CA ALA A 264 -2.20 -13.43 14.28
C ALA A 264 -0.79 -13.09 14.79
N TYR A 265 -0.54 -13.26 16.10
CA TYR A 265 0.76 -12.99 16.69
C TYR A 265 1.85 -13.92 16.15
N LEU A 266 1.54 -15.22 16.00
CA LEU A 266 2.45 -16.19 15.37
C LEU A 266 2.73 -15.80 13.91
N THR A 267 1.69 -15.39 13.17
CA THR A 267 1.83 -14.93 11.79
C THR A 267 2.71 -13.69 11.71
N ALA A 268 2.54 -12.73 12.62
CA ALA A 268 3.40 -11.56 12.73
C ALA A 268 4.87 -11.94 13.04
N CYS A 269 5.10 -12.90 13.93
CA CYS A 269 6.46 -13.40 14.19
C CYS A 269 7.09 -14.00 12.92
N LYS A 270 6.33 -14.79 12.15
CA LYS A 270 6.78 -15.37 10.87
C LYS A 270 7.10 -14.27 9.85
N ARG A 271 6.24 -13.26 9.72
CA ARG A 271 6.48 -12.08 8.89
C ARG A 271 7.73 -11.30 9.31
N ALA A 272 7.97 -11.15 10.61
CA ALA A 272 9.20 -10.52 11.12
C ALA A 272 10.45 -11.32 10.74
N VAL A 273 10.38 -12.65 10.74
CA VAL A 273 11.47 -13.52 10.27
C VAL A 273 11.79 -13.26 8.79
N GLU A 274 10.77 -13.10 7.94
CA GLU A 274 10.96 -12.78 6.51
C GLU A 274 11.74 -11.47 6.29
N THR A 275 11.69 -10.53 7.25
CA THR A 275 12.46 -9.27 7.17
C THR A 275 13.95 -9.42 7.49
N GLY A 276 14.36 -10.54 8.10
CA GLY A 276 15.74 -10.78 8.53
C GLY A 276 16.16 -10.05 9.82
N ASP A 277 15.26 -9.33 10.49
CA ASP A 277 15.55 -8.56 11.70
C ASP A 277 15.52 -9.45 12.96
N SER A 278 16.67 -10.05 13.31
CA SER A 278 16.80 -10.96 14.47
C SER A 278 16.34 -10.31 15.78
N TRP A 279 16.68 -9.03 15.99
CA TRP A 279 16.33 -8.31 17.22
C TRP A 279 14.81 -8.17 17.37
N ARG A 280 14.10 -7.86 16.29
CA ARG A 280 12.65 -7.74 16.31
C ARG A 280 11.96 -9.07 16.55
N VAL A 281 12.44 -10.15 15.90
CA VAL A 281 11.90 -11.50 16.11
C VAL A 281 12.06 -11.91 17.57
N GLN A 282 13.25 -11.71 18.15
CA GLN A 282 13.49 -12.00 19.57
C GLN A 282 12.58 -11.19 20.49
N THR A 283 12.37 -9.91 20.18
CA THR A 283 11.49 -9.03 20.96
C THR A 283 10.04 -9.53 20.92
N LEU A 284 9.50 -9.87 19.74
CA LEU A 284 8.15 -10.42 19.61
C LEU A 284 8.02 -11.75 20.36
N VAL A 285 8.96 -12.68 20.18
CA VAL A 285 8.90 -13.98 20.85
C VAL A 285 8.94 -13.81 22.37
N LYS A 286 9.80 -12.94 22.90
CA LYS A 286 9.92 -12.66 24.33
C LYS A 286 8.67 -12.02 24.93
N GLU A 287 8.02 -11.10 24.20
CA GLU A 287 6.82 -10.41 24.68
C GLU A 287 5.54 -11.27 24.58
N SER A 288 5.61 -12.43 23.93
CA SER A 288 4.42 -13.26 23.65
C SER A 288 3.63 -13.65 24.91
N GLU A 289 4.29 -14.07 25.99
CA GLU A 289 3.60 -14.55 27.22
C GLU A 289 2.69 -13.49 27.87
N GLY A 290 3.01 -12.20 27.69
CA GLY A 290 2.24 -11.09 28.25
C GLY A 290 1.21 -10.47 27.29
N ARG A 291 1.24 -10.85 26.00
CA ARG A 291 0.52 -10.16 24.92
C ARG A 291 -0.50 -11.03 24.20
N LEU A 292 -0.56 -12.33 24.50
CA LEU A 292 -1.54 -13.22 23.88
C LEU A 292 -2.85 -13.24 24.66
N SER A 293 -3.97 -13.34 23.94
CA SER A 293 -5.30 -13.56 24.54
C SER A 293 -5.37 -14.89 25.29
N GLU A 294 -4.66 -15.90 24.78
CA GLU A 294 -4.58 -17.27 25.30
C GLU A 294 -3.14 -17.79 25.20
N PRO A 295 -2.68 -18.68 26.10
CA PRO A 295 -1.33 -19.23 26.03
C PRO A 295 -1.11 -20.05 24.74
N LEU A 296 0.01 -19.81 24.04
CA LEU A 296 0.45 -20.64 22.92
C LEU A 296 1.86 -21.20 23.18
N PRO A 297 1.98 -22.32 23.92
CA PRO A 297 3.28 -22.88 24.29
C PRO A 297 4.16 -23.27 23.11
N SER A 298 3.57 -23.62 21.96
CA SER A 298 4.29 -24.00 20.74
C SER A 298 4.89 -22.81 19.97
N LEU A 299 4.51 -21.57 20.30
CA LEU A 299 4.87 -20.37 19.53
C LEU A 299 6.39 -20.28 19.27
N HIS A 300 7.19 -20.47 20.31
CA HIS A 300 8.65 -20.42 20.23
C HIS A 300 9.17 -21.42 19.20
N GLY A 301 8.75 -22.68 19.31
CA GLY A 301 9.16 -23.73 18.40
C GLY A 301 8.66 -23.57 16.97
N GLU A 302 7.45 -23.04 16.78
CA GLU A 302 6.92 -22.76 15.45
C GLU A 302 7.66 -21.63 14.74
N VAL A 303 8.07 -20.59 15.48
CA VAL A 303 8.89 -19.50 14.94
C VAL A 303 10.31 -20.00 14.62
N ILE A 304 10.91 -20.81 15.50
CA ILE A 304 12.23 -21.43 15.25
C ILE A 304 12.18 -22.30 13.99
N LEU A 305 11.17 -23.17 13.87
CA LEU A 305 11.00 -24.04 12.71
C LEU A 305 10.83 -23.21 11.44
N TYR A 306 10.00 -22.18 11.47
CA TYR A 306 9.78 -21.31 10.32
C TYR A 306 11.06 -20.57 9.90
N ALA A 307 11.83 -20.03 10.85
CA ALA A 307 13.12 -19.40 10.57
C ALA A 307 14.14 -20.37 9.99
N TYR A 308 14.17 -21.61 10.49
CA TYR A 308 15.09 -22.63 10.01
C TYR A 308 14.78 -23.07 8.57
N THR A 309 13.50 -23.23 8.21
CA THR A 309 13.06 -23.67 6.88
C THR A 309 13.16 -22.57 5.82
N ASN A 310 13.06 -21.28 6.21
CA ASN A 310 13.14 -20.13 5.30
C ASN A 310 14.55 -19.50 5.20
N ASN A 311 15.60 -20.30 5.34
CA ASN A 311 17.01 -19.88 5.25
C ASN A 311 17.45 -18.78 6.25
N CYS A 312 16.67 -18.50 7.29
CA CYS A 312 16.98 -17.54 8.35
C CYS A 312 17.64 -18.25 9.56
N ARG A 313 18.62 -19.12 9.30
CA ARG A 313 19.21 -20.02 10.30
C ARG A 313 19.84 -19.30 11.48
N ASN A 314 20.43 -18.13 11.27
CA ASN A 314 21.02 -17.34 12.35
C ASN A 314 19.97 -16.92 13.37
N ILE A 315 18.79 -16.49 12.91
CA ILE A 315 17.66 -16.14 13.77
C ILE A 315 17.18 -17.37 14.56
N ALA A 316 17.06 -18.52 13.89
CA ALA A 316 16.68 -19.77 14.56
C ALA A 316 17.68 -20.16 15.66
N LYS A 317 19.00 -20.07 15.39
CA LYS A 317 20.06 -20.37 16.36
C LYS A 317 20.03 -19.40 17.55
N ASP A 318 19.85 -18.11 17.29
CA ASP A 318 19.72 -17.09 18.34
C ASP A 318 18.51 -17.38 19.25
N LEU A 319 17.38 -17.77 18.67
CA LEU A 319 16.18 -18.14 19.42
C LEU A 319 16.38 -19.42 20.25
N ILE A 320 16.95 -20.47 19.65
CA ILE A 320 17.26 -21.72 20.37
C ILE A 320 18.17 -21.45 21.57
N ALA A 321 19.18 -20.59 21.42
CA ALA A 321 20.08 -20.21 22.50
C ALA A 321 19.33 -19.58 23.70
N GLN A 322 18.29 -18.78 23.43
CA GLN A 322 17.51 -18.06 24.44
C GLN A 322 16.37 -18.88 25.05
N CYS A 323 15.87 -19.91 24.37
CA CYS A 323 14.75 -20.71 24.86
C CYS A 323 15.10 -21.51 26.12
N THR A 324 14.12 -21.63 27.02
CA THR A 324 14.18 -22.52 28.19
C THR A 324 13.92 -23.97 27.78
N PRO A 325 14.31 -24.96 28.62
CA PRO A 325 14.01 -26.36 28.35
C PRO A 325 12.52 -26.65 28.14
N GLU A 326 11.63 -25.96 28.86
CA GLU A 326 10.18 -26.12 28.72
C GLU A 326 9.68 -25.63 27.35
N GLN A 327 10.23 -24.51 26.88
CA GLN A 327 9.93 -23.96 25.55
C GLN A 327 10.51 -24.83 24.43
N ILE A 328 11.66 -25.48 24.65
CA ILE A 328 12.22 -26.45 23.70
C ILE A 328 11.42 -27.77 23.69
N ALA A 329 10.90 -28.19 24.84
CA ALA A 329 10.07 -29.39 24.93
C ALA A 329 8.71 -29.25 24.20
N SER A 330 8.21 -28.02 24.01
CA SER A 330 6.98 -27.72 23.24
C SER A 330 7.22 -27.50 21.75
N VAL A 331 8.47 -27.63 21.28
CA VAL A 331 8.83 -27.46 19.87
C VAL A 331 8.20 -28.55 19.00
N PRO A 332 7.76 -28.23 17.77
CA PRO A 332 7.30 -29.23 16.83
C PRO A 332 8.31 -30.38 16.65
N PRO A 333 7.90 -31.66 16.84
CA PRO A 333 8.82 -32.81 16.80
C PRO A 333 9.65 -32.92 15.51
N LYS A 334 9.11 -32.39 14.40
CA LYS A 334 9.76 -32.36 13.09
C LYS A 334 11.00 -31.48 13.04
N LEU A 335 11.19 -30.53 13.96
CA LEU A 335 12.34 -29.60 13.90
C LEU A 335 13.67 -30.36 13.91
N LEU A 336 13.85 -31.28 14.86
CA LEU A 336 15.10 -32.03 14.99
C LEU A 336 15.38 -32.85 13.72
N ARG A 337 14.35 -33.41 13.09
CA ARG A 337 14.47 -34.09 11.80
C ARG A 337 14.96 -33.17 10.70
N TRP A 338 14.40 -31.97 10.55
CA TRP A 338 14.87 -31.00 9.57
C TRP A 338 16.31 -30.57 9.81
N VAL A 339 16.70 -30.39 11.07
CA VAL A 339 18.07 -30.04 11.45
C VAL A 339 19.04 -31.18 11.08
N ALA A 340 18.67 -32.42 11.39
CA ALA A 340 19.41 -33.63 11.03
C ALA A 340 19.52 -33.81 9.51
N GLU A 341 18.43 -33.60 8.74
CA GLU A 341 18.43 -33.66 7.27
C GLU A 341 19.40 -32.64 6.63
N LYS A 342 19.66 -31.51 7.31
CA LYS A 342 20.62 -30.49 6.87
C LYS A 342 22.03 -30.69 7.42
N LEU A 343 22.27 -31.76 8.18
CA LEU A 343 23.56 -32.08 8.81
C LEU A 343 24.11 -30.94 9.68
N ASP A 344 23.22 -30.15 10.30
CA ASP A 344 23.62 -29.09 11.24
C ASP A 344 23.78 -29.67 12.64
N PHE A 345 24.90 -30.35 12.85
CA PHE A 345 25.18 -31.10 14.06
C PHE A 345 25.10 -30.27 15.34
N GLN A 346 25.66 -29.05 15.34
CA GLN A 346 25.67 -28.21 16.54
C GLN A 346 24.25 -27.85 16.98
N THR A 347 23.40 -27.43 16.04
CA THR A 347 22.00 -27.10 16.35
C THR A 347 21.22 -28.33 16.82
N ALA A 348 21.51 -29.51 16.27
CA ALA A 348 20.86 -30.75 16.69
C ALA A 348 21.22 -31.12 18.13
N VAL A 349 22.51 -31.00 18.50
CA VAL A 349 22.98 -31.18 19.88
C VAL A 349 22.34 -30.16 20.82
N ASP A 350 22.35 -28.88 20.46
CA ASP A 350 21.78 -27.82 21.32
C ASP A 350 20.28 -28.07 21.61
N LEU A 351 19.53 -28.60 20.64
CA LEU A 351 18.13 -28.99 20.83
C LEU A 351 17.98 -30.20 21.75
N VAL A 352 18.82 -31.22 21.58
CA VAL A 352 18.81 -32.44 22.42
C VAL A 352 19.20 -32.11 23.86
N ASP A 353 20.28 -31.36 24.07
CA ASP A 353 20.78 -30.96 25.39
C ASP A 353 19.74 -30.08 26.13
N LYS A 354 18.93 -29.32 25.40
CA LYS A 354 17.82 -28.54 25.95
C LYS A 354 16.51 -29.31 26.12
N GLY A 355 16.49 -30.60 25.79
CA GLY A 355 15.36 -31.49 26.08
C GLY A 355 14.25 -31.50 25.02
N VAL A 356 14.59 -31.35 23.72
CA VAL A 356 13.62 -31.52 22.62
C VAL A 356 12.98 -32.91 22.67
N ARG A 357 11.70 -33.00 22.30
CA ARG A 357 10.93 -34.25 22.30
C ARG A 357 10.60 -34.67 20.85
N PRO A 358 11.43 -35.51 20.22
CA PRO A 358 11.20 -35.94 18.83
C PRO A 358 10.05 -36.93 18.66
N GLY A 359 9.62 -37.64 19.71
CA GLY A 359 8.51 -38.60 19.65
C GLY A 359 8.69 -39.62 18.51
N ASP A 360 7.65 -39.78 17.69
CA ASP A 360 7.65 -40.73 16.56
C ASP A 360 8.66 -40.37 15.44
N GLU A 361 9.19 -39.14 15.42
CA GLU A 361 10.17 -38.71 14.40
C GLU A 361 11.57 -39.29 14.64
N VAL A 362 11.85 -39.92 15.80
CA VAL A 362 13.15 -40.57 16.09
C VAL A 362 13.55 -41.55 15.00
N ALA A 363 12.64 -42.43 14.58
CA ALA A 363 12.90 -43.39 13.51
C ALA A 363 13.19 -42.69 12.18
N GLY A 364 12.52 -41.55 11.92
CA GLY A 364 12.79 -40.71 10.75
C GLY A 364 14.17 -40.06 10.79
N ILE A 365 14.56 -39.51 11.94
CA ILE A 365 15.88 -38.89 12.17
C ILE A 365 16.99 -39.91 11.95
N LEU A 366 16.89 -41.07 12.61
CA LEU A 366 17.90 -42.12 12.51
C LEU A 366 17.99 -42.67 11.09
N ARG A 367 16.85 -42.95 10.44
CA ARG A 367 16.83 -43.39 9.04
C ARG A 367 17.49 -42.39 8.10
N THR A 368 17.25 -41.10 8.29
CA THR A 368 17.86 -40.05 7.49
C THR A 368 19.38 -40.01 7.69
N LEU A 369 19.85 -40.03 8.93
CA LEU A 369 21.28 -39.93 9.24
C LEU A 369 22.05 -41.18 8.79
N THR A 370 21.55 -42.37 9.11
CA THR A 370 22.19 -43.64 8.74
C THR A 370 22.12 -43.89 7.24
N GLY A 371 21.00 -43.54 6.59
CA GLY A 371 20.88 -43.60 5.13
C GLY A 371 21.79 -42.62 4.37
N GLN A 372 22.29 -41.56 5.03
CA GLN A 372 23.27 -40.62 4.47
C GLN A 372 24.72 -40.93 4.87
N HIS A 373 24.97 -42.11 5.48
CA HIS A 373 26.29 -42.48 6.01
C HIS A 373 26.84 -41.47 7.04
N GLN A 374 25.95 -40.99 7.92
CA GLN A 374 26.27 -40.10 9.04
C GLN A 374 25.99 -40.81 10.37
N GLU A 375 26.44 -42.05 10.49
CA GLU A 375 26.28 -42.90 11.67
C GLU A 375 26.88 -42.24 12.90
N TRP A 376 28.04 -41.60 12.75
CA TRP A 376 28.70 -40.84 13.82
C TRP A 376 27.78 -39.76 14.44
N MET A 377 26.97 -39.08 13.61
CA MET A 377 26.06 -38.03 14.07
C MET A 377 24.86 -38.63 14.78
N ALA A 378 24.34 -39.75 14.27
CA ALA A 378 23.25 -40.49 14.92
C ALA A 378 23.68 -41.01 16.31
N GLU A 379 24.86 -41.62 16.40
CA GLU A 379 25.46 -42.08 17.66
C GLU A 379 25.63 -40.92 18.63
N ARG A 380 26.17 -39.79 18.16
CA ARG A 380 26.42 -38.64 19.01
C ARG A 380 25.14 -38.00 19.56
N LEU A 381 24.06 -37.93 18.76
CA LEU A 381 22.76 -37.45 19.25
C LEU A 381 22.15 -38.40 20.29
N LEU A 382 22.31 -39.71 20.09
CA LEU A 382 21.91 -40.69 21.09
C LEU A 382 22.75 -40.53 22.37
N GLU A 383 24.07 -40.42 22.30
CA GLU A 383 24.93 -40.17 23.48
C GLU A 383 24.50 -38.93 24.27
N HIS A 384 24.14 -37.84 23.58
CA HIS A 384 23.65 -36.60 24.18
C HIS A 384 22.25 -36.73 24.82
N GLY A 385 21.60 -37.89 24.74
CA GLY A 385 20.35 -38.15 25.43
C GLY A 385 19.11 -37.85 24.61
N MET A 386 19.18 -37.95 23.28
CA MET A 386 17.99 -37.90 22.43
C MET A 386 16.92 -38.88 22.96
N PRO A 387 15.71 -38.40 23.33
CA PRO A 387 14.68 -39.28 23.89
C PRO A 387 14.24 -40.33 22.89
N VAL A 388 14.26 -41.60 23.31
CA VAL A 388 13.76 -42.73 22.53
C VAL A 388 12.87 -43.57 23.44
N GLU A 389 11.64 -43.82 22.99
CA GLU A 389 10.71 -44.68 23.73
C GLU A 389 11.13 -46.16 23.59
N PRO A 390 11.03 -46.97 24.66
CA PRO A 390 11.43 -48.39 24.63
C PRO A 390 10.71 -49.26 23.60
N ASP A 391 9.52 -48.85 23.14
CA ASP A 391 8.70 -49.53 22.15
C ASP A 391 8.92 -49.01 20.71
N ASN A 392 9.87 -48.09 20.50
CA ASN A 392 10.18 -47.53 19.19
C ASN A 392 11.03 -48.48 18.34
N TYR A 393 10.45 -49.61 17.95
CA TYR A 393 11.12 -50.63 17.12
C TYR A 393 11.43 -50.15 15.71
N ASP A 394 10.70 -49.16 15.19
CA ASP A 394 11.01 -48.52 13.90
C ASP A 394 12.37 -47.80 13.92
N ALA A 395 12.79 -47.25 15.07
CA ALA A 395 14.10 -46.63 15.26
C ALA A 395 15.23 -47.67 15.17
N LEU A 396 15.08 -48.79 15.87
CA LEU A 396 16.05 -49.89 15.81
C LEU A 396 16.11 -50.50 14.41
N TYR A 397 14.96 -50.71 13.77
CA TYR A 397 14.88 -51.21 12.40
C TYR A 397 15.61 -50.30 11.40
N ALA A 398 15.50 -48.98 11.56
CA ALA A 398 16.21 -48.01 10.72
C ALA A 398 17.73 -48.09 10.88
N CYS A 399 18.24 -48.34 12.09
CA CYS A 399 19.67 -48.53 12.32
C CYS A 399 20.16 -49.86 11.72
N VAL A 400 19.44 -50.97 11.97
CA VAL A 400 19.83 -52.31 11.49
C VAL A 400 19.81 -52.38 9.96
N SER A 401 18.77 -51.82 9.34
CA SER A 401 18.61 -51.84 7.88
C SER A 401 19.66 -51.01 7.14
N ASN A 402 20.27 -50.03 7.81
CA ASN A 402 21.36 -49.21 7.27
C ASN A 402 22.73 -49.58 7.86
N GLN A 403 22.87 -50.76 8.49
CA GLN A 403 24.12 -51.28 9.06
C GLN A 403 24.78 -50.36 10.10
N ALA A 404 24.00 -49.52 10.79
CA ALA A 404 24.47 -48.61 11.83
C ALA A 404 24.55 -49.31 13.19
N VAL A 405 25.53 -50.20 13.35
CA VAL A 405 25.69 -51.08 14.53
C VAL A 405 25.84 -50.27 15.83
N GLY A 406 26.66 -49.21 15.85
CA GLY A 406 26.91 -48.42 17.06
C GLY A 406 25.66 -47.70 17.54
N ALA A 407 24.92 -47.06 16.64
CA ALA A 407 23.63 -46.46 16.95
C ALA A 407 22.62 -47.50 17.47
N ALA A 408 22.57 -48.70 16.87
CA ALA A 408 21.69 -49.78 17.34
C ALA A 408 22.05 -50.28 18.74
N LYS A 409 23.34 -50.38 19.10
CA LYS A 409 23.78 -50.73 20.47
C LYS A 409 23.32 -49.68 21.50
N LEU A 410 23.47 -48.39 21.18
CA LEU A 410 23.01 -47.29 22.04
C LEU A 410 21.49 -47.28 22.26
N LEU A 411 20.71 -47.80 21.31
CA LEU A 411 19.26 -47.98 21.46
C LEU A 411 18.91 -49.11 22.44
N LEU A 412 19.68 -50.20 22.43
CA LEU A 412 19.54 -51.30 23.40
C LEU A 412 19.91 -50.84 24.82
N ASP A 413 20.99 -50.05 24.95
CA ASP A 413 21.41 -49.46 26.23
C ASP A 413 20.32 -48.53 26.83
N ARG A 414 19.42 -48.02 25.99
CA ARG A 414 18.28 -47.18 26.39
C ARG A 414 16.99 -47.95 26.67
N GLY A 415 17.04 -49.27 26.66
CA GLY A 415 15.95 -50.13 27.12
C GLY A 415 15.02 -50.63 26.02
N ILE A 416 15.39 -50.54 24.74
CA ILE A 416 14.69 -51.27 23.68
C ILE A 416 14.99 -52.77 23.83
N ASP A 417 13.94 -53.59 23.88
CA ASP A 417 14.03 -55.05 24.01
C ASP A 417 14.30 -55.70 22.64
N LEU A 418 15.48 -56.34 22.52
CA LEU A 418 15.89 -57.00 21.27
C LEU A 418 15.00 -58.21 20.92
N GLU A 419 14.49 -58.94 21.91
CA GLU A 419 13.66 -60.13 21.69
C GLU A 419 12.29 -59.73 21.15
N GLN A 420 11.69 -58.69 21.73
CA GLN A 420 10.42 -58.13 21.22
C GLN A 420 10.59 -57.49 19.85
N TYR A 421 11.72 -56.82 19.60
CA TYR A 421 12.05 -56.30 18.29
C TYR A 421 12.11 -57.42 17.22
N GLN A 422 12.72 -58.57 17.54
CA GLN A 422 12.80 -59.70 16.59
C GLN A 422 11.41 -60.23 16.20
N LEU A 423 10.49 -60.33 17.16
CA LEU A 423 9.10 -60.71 16.91
C LEU A 423 8.40 -59.67 16.01
N TRP A 424 8.60 -58.39 16.30
CA TRP A 424 8.03 -57.30 15.51
C TRP A 424 8.59 -57.24 14.08
N ALA A 425 9.88 -57.58 13.90
CA ALA A 425 10.58 -57.50 12.62
C ALA A 425 10.37 -58.72 11.70
N GLU A 426 9.68 -59.78 12.16
CA GLU A 426 9.56 -61.07 11.45
C GLU A 426 9.01 -60.92 10.02
N HIS A 427 8.02 -60.05 9.84
CA HIS A 427 7.34 -59.84 8.56
C HIS A 427 7.83 -58.62 7.76
N ARG A 428 8.92 -57.96 8.21
CA ARG A 428 9.45 -56.76 7.55
C ARG A 428 10.52 -57.12 6.50
N PRO A 429 10.72 -56.29 5.47
CA PRO A 429 11.80 -56.46 4.51
C PRO A 429 13.16 -56.46 5.21
N LYS A 430 14.05 -57.38 4.84
CA LYS A 430 15.42 -57.44 5.37
C LYS A 430 16.38 -57.08 4.24
N GLY A 431 17.08 -55.95 4.40
CA GLY A 431 18.07 -55.48 3.44
C GLY A 431 19.40 -56.22 3.56
N ASP A 432 20.33 -55.92 2.66
CA ASP A 432 21.69 -56.44 2.71
C ASP A 432 22.40 -55.97 3.99
N GLY A 433 23.08 -56.90 4.68
CA GLY A 433 23.76 -56.63 5.96
C GLY A 433 22.86 -56.66 7.21
N TYR A 434 21.54 -56.88 7.06
CA TYR A 434 20.62 -57.04 8.18
C TYR A 434 21.03 -58.22 9.09
N THR A 435 21.38 -59.36 8.51
CA THR A 435 21.75 -60.57 9.25
C THR A 435 23.04 -60.38 10.04
N GLU A 436 24.06 -59.79 9.43
CA GLU A 436 25.36 -59.52 10.08
C GLU A 436 25.19 -58.55 11.26
N THR A 437 24.45 -57.46 11.03
CA THR A 437 24.13 -56.48 12.09
C THR A 437 23.34 -57.12 13.24
N MET A 438 22.39 -58.03 12.92
CA MET A 438 21.62 -58.75 13.94
C MET A 438 22.44 -59.75 14.74
N GLU A 439 23.41 -60.43 14.12
CA GLU A 439 24.33 -61.34 14.82
C GLU A 439 25.20 -60.56 15.82
N GLU A 440 25.73 -59.40 15.41
CA GLU A 440 26.49 -58.52 16.30
C GLU A 440 25.64 -57.97 17.46
N LEU A 441 24.39 -57.57 17.19
CA LEU A 441 23.48 -57.10 18.23
C LEU A 441 23.06 -58.21 19.19
N ALA A 442 22.86 -59.44 18.71
CA ALA A 442 22.55 -60.58 19.58
C ALA A 442 23.71 -60.95 20.50
N ALA A 443 24.95 -60.87 19.99
CA ALA A 443 26.16 -61.04 20.82
C ALA A 443 26.24 -59.96 21.90
N TYR A 444 26.06 -58.68 21.52
CA TYR A 444 26.07 -57.56 22.46
C TYR A 444 24.94 -57.65 23.51
N TRP A 445 23.73 -58.03 23.10
CA TRP A 445 22.59 -58.18 24.01
C TRP A 445 22.82 -59.29 25.04
N SER A 446 23.45 -60.39 24.63
CA SER A 446 23.83 -61.47 25.55
C SER A 446 24.86 -60.99 26.58
N GLU A 447 25.85 -60.18 26.18
CA GLU A 447 26.80 -59.54 27.09
C GLU A 447 26.11 -58.57 28.06
N LEU A 448 25.18 -57.75 27.55
CA LEU A 448 24.41 -56.80 28.34
C LEU A 448 23.60 -57.51 29.44
N GLN A 449 22.84 -58.56 29.08
CA GLN A 449 22.06 -59.37 30.03
C GLN A 449 22.96 -60.02 31.10
N ASN A 450 24.11 -60.54 30.71
CA ASN A 450 25.08 -61.15 31.63
C ASN A 450 25.72 -60.12 32.58
N SER A 451 25.92 -58.88 32.13
CA SER A 451 26.48 -57.79 32.95
C SER A 451 25.50 -57.18 33.95
N THR A 452 24.18 -57.32 33.71
CA THR A 452 23.11 -56.87 34.62
C THR A 452 22.73 -57.88 35.70
N GLN A 453 23.31 -59.09 35.71
CA GLN A 453 23.11 -60.01 36.84
C GLN A 453 23.90 -59.50 38.06
N PRO A 454 23.27 -59.29 39.24
CA PRO A 454 24.01 -58.99 40.45
C PRO A 454 24.95 -60.16 40.74
N GLU A 455 26.23 -59.88 40.98
CA GLU A 455 27.10 -60.84 41.66
C GLU A 455 26.52 -61.11 43.06
N ASP A 456 25.65 -62.10 43.17
CA ASP A 456 25.31 -62.75 44.44
C ASP A 456 26.57 -63.50 44.92
N SER A 457 27.48 -62.74 45.52
CA SER A 457 28.59 -63.30 46.28
C SER A 457 28.04 -63.94 47.57
N PRO A 458 28.21 -65.26 47.78
CA PRO A 458 27.85 -65.88 49.04
C PRO A 458 28.91 -65.49 50.08
N MET A 459 28.63 -64.46 50.89
CA MET A 459 29.42 -64.16 52.08
C MET A 459 29.30 -65.31 53.07
N LYS A 460 30.30 -66.19 52.98
CA LYS A 460 30.66 -67.24 53.92
C LYS A 460 30.90 -66.60 55.29
N GLY A 461 30.31 -67.20 56.31
CA GLY A 461 30.08 -66.58 57.61
C GLY A 461 31.31 -66.19 58.42
N MET A 462 31.05 -65.39 59.43
CA MET A 462 31.81 -65.39 60.68
C MET A 462 30.88 -64.92 61.81
N ASN A 463 30.53 -65.88 62.68
CA ASN A 463 30.10 -65.61 64.04
C ASN A 463 31.30 -65.02 64.81
N LEU A 464 31.10 -63.87 65.47
CA LEU A 464 31.24 -63.66 66.92
C LEU A 464 30.91 -62.20 67.28
#